data_AF-A0A6V8CVY5-F1
#
_entry.id   AF-A0A6V8CVY5-F1
#
_cell.length_a   1.000
_cell.length_b   1.000
_cell.length_c   1.000
_cell.angle_alpha   90.00
_cell.angle_beta   90.00
_cell.angle_gamma   90.00
#
_symmetry.space_group_name_H-M   'P 1'
#
loop_
_entity.id
_entity.type
_entity.pdbx_description
1 polymer ?
#
loop_
_entity_poly.entity_id
_entity_poly.type
_entity_poly.pdbx_seq_one_letter_code
_entity_poly.pdbx_strand_id
1 'polypeptide(L)'
;MVHVGVAPQAQLVGVKVLDSGGSGSFSTVMAGMEWTVDKKHVFNIRAASMSLGGPGAIEWTSSEEESVNRMGNRMMAEGIALFIAAGNNAVSAQIGTPGSAEDVITVGALDKSGSIAVYSSQGPTEEGRIKPNIAFIGSNVNAPDYNTGTGYVSLSGTSMATPGAAGLAALMYQANPDMSPFDVRNIMQETAIYRPCHYDFANEPCAEDLIPKNRQNNVYGHGETRAPESVAEAANYVFGLDMGMNISLQYEPTMDDKVHVGPGEGIDYSLTGDPVEVQWRTWDMRDTWMDLVEHDMGEEEVTITHTMLVDRLNELPDVEIEGNHTILLRSIRGPNASANMVTHIHVMGSEPLIDVEGGSGQGMVAALSFVVLLLAGVIGLLMFILYRNSTLDSNHRIGDFSAKVQDSSSHDANLLDTFQTKLNNSQTGSVADYASMTVAELKDVLKSKGLPFSGRKAELIERLTNEK
;
A
#
# COMPACT_ATOMS: atom_id res chain seq x y z
N MET A 1 -28.38 -21.63 -1.71
CA MET A 1 -26.94 -21.69 -1.32
C MET A 1 -26.25 -20.55 -2.03
N VAL A 2 -25.37 -19.82 -1.34
CA VAL A 2 -24.54 -18.79 -2.00
C VAL A 2 -23.27 -19.49 -2.48
N HIS A 3 -22.98 -19.39 -3.77
CA HIS A 3 -21.77 -19.98 -4.37
C HIS A 3 -20.69 -18.89 -4.44
N VAL A 4 -20.02 -18.66 -3.31
CA VAL A 4 -18.93 -17.67 -3.19
C VAL A 4 -17.63 -18.21 -3.80
N GLY A 5 -16.83 -17.30 -4.37
CA GLY A 5 -15.44 -17.58 -4.75
C GLY A 5 -14.53 -17.66 -3.51
N VAL A 6 -13.27 -18.06 -3.71
CA VAL A 6 -12.29 -18.21 -2.62
C VAL A 6 -11.98 -16.87 -1.94
N ALA A 7 -11.78 -15.80 -2.73
CA ALA A 7 -11.64 -14.44 -2.24
C ALA A 7 -12.81 -13.57 -2.78
N PRO A 8 -13.96 -13.51 -2.08
CA PRO A 8 -15.18 -12.88 -2.61
C PRO A 8 -15.11 -11.35 -2.72
N GLN A 9 -14.20 -10.70 -1.99
CA GLN A 9 -13.97 -9.25 -2.03
C GLN A 9 -12.77 -8.85 -2.90
N ALA A 10 -12.13 -9.79 -3.59
CA ALA A 10 -11.00 -9.46 -4.47
C ALA A 10 -11.50 -8.73 -5.73
N GLN A 11 -10.83 -7.61 -6.06
CA GLN A 11 -11.06 -6.89 -7.32
C GLN A 11 -10.50 -7.71 -8.50
N LEU A 12 -11.17 -7.63 -9.66
CA LEU A 12 -10.86 -8.45 -10.84
C LEU A 12 -10.53 -7.57 -12.06
N VAL A 13 -9.41 -7.87 -12.72
CA VAL A 13 -8.99 -7.25 -13.99
C VAL A 13 -9.08 -8.28 -15.11
N GLY A 14 -9.93 -8.01 -16.12
CA GLY A 14 -10.14 -8.91 -17.25
C GLY A 14 -9.22 -8.61 -18.43
N VAL A 15 -8.19 -9.42 -18.65
CA VAL A 15 -7.29 -9.32 -19.81
C VAL A 15 -7.66 -10.36 -20.87
N LYS A 16 -8.33 -9.93 -21.95
CA LYS A 16 -8.80 -10.83 -23.01
C LYS A 16 -7.68 -11.20 -24.00
N VAL A 17 -7.09 -12.39 -23.83
CA VAL A 17 -6.07 -12.96 -24.75
C VAL A 17 -6.58 -14.11 -25.63
N LEU A 18 -7.78 -14.62 -25.37
CA LEU A 18 -8.42 -15.70 -26.15
C LEU A 18 -9.63 -15.19 -26.94
N ASP A 19 -9.92 -15.84 -28.06
CA ASP A 19 -11.08 -15.60 -28.92
C ASP A 19 -12.39 -16.22 -28.36
N SER A 20 -13.45 -16.30 -29.17
CA SER A 20 -14.72 -16.93 -28.78
C SER A 20 -14.72 -18.46 -28.80
N GLY A 21 -13.72 -19.09 -29.43
CA GLY A 21 -13.49 -20.53 -29.43
C GLY A 21 -12.58 -21.00 -28.28
N GLY A 22 -12.06 -20.07 -27.47
CA GLY A 22 -11.07 -20.37 -26.42
C GLY A 22 -9.65 -20.56 -26.97
N SER A 23 -9.38 -20.12 -28.20
CA SER A 23 -8.06 -20.18 -28.82
C SER A 23 -7.36 -18.82 -28.76
N GLY A 24 -6.03 -18.82 -28.81
CA GLY A 24 -5.20 -17.62 -28.81
C GLY A 24 -3.78 -17.95 -29.22
N SER A 25 -3.05 -16.95 -29.71
CA SER A 25 -1.64 -17.13 -30.09
C SER A 25 -0.71 -16.83 -28.91
N PHE A 26 0.47 -17.44 -28.90
CA PHE A 26 1.52 -17.15 -27.91
C PHE A 26 1.90 -15.65 -27.88
N SER A 27 1.90 -14.96 -29.03
CA SER A 27 2.18 -13.52 -29.08
C SER A 27 1.05 -12.68 -28.44
N THR A 28 -0.21 -13.06 -28.60
CA THR A 28 -1.35 -12.41 -27.93
C THR A 28 -1.31 -12.63 -26.42
N VAL A 29 -0.92 -13.83 -25.98
CA VAL A 29 -0.73 -14.17 -24.57
C VAL A 29 0.42 -13.34 -23.97
N MET A 30 1.57 -13.28 -24.65
CA MET A 30 2.72 -12.50 -24.20
C MET A 30 2.41 -10.99 -24.11
N ALA A 31 1.71 -10.42 -25.09
CA ALA A 31 1.26 -9.02 -25.02
C ALA A 31 0.29 -8.76 -23.85
N GLY A 32 -0.55 -9.74 -23.50
CA GLY A 32 -1.38 -9.68 -22.29
C GLY A 32 -0.57 -9.74 -21.00
N MET A 33 0.49 -10.56 -20.95
CA MET A 33 1.43 -10.60 -19.82
C MET A 33 2.16 -9.26 -19.65
N GLU A 34 2.69 -8.69 -20.74
CA GLU A 34 3.37 -7.38 -20.75
C GLU A 34 2.44 -6.27 -20.26
N TRP A 35 1.23 -6.17 -20.81
CA TRP A 35 0.22 -5.19 -20.36
C TRP A 35 -0.11 -5.34 -18.86
N THR A 36 -0.14 -6.58 -18.36
CA THR A 36 -0.41 -6.86 -16.94
C THR A 36 0.72 -6.37 -16.03
N VAL A 37 1.98 -6.47 -16.48
CA VAL A 37 3.13 -5.88 -15.78
C VAL A 37 3.08 -4.36 -15.83
N ASP A 38 2.83 -3.76 -16.99
CA ASP A 38 2.76 -2.31 -17.17
C ASP A 38 1.62 -1.65 -16.36
N LYS A 39 0.53 -2.38 -16.12
CA LYS A 39 -0.63 -1.91 -15.33
C LYS A 39 -0.69 -2.45 -13.90
N LYS A 40 0.38 -3.08 -13.40
CA LYS A 40 0.41 -3.70 -12.07
C LYS A 40 0.21 -2.72 -10.90
N HIS A 41 0.61 -1.46 -11.09
CA HIS A 41 0.39 -0.38 -10.13
C HIS A 41 -1.04 0.16 -10.25
N VAL A 42 -1.41 0.62 -11.46
CA VAL A 42 -2.72 1.24 -11.79
C VAL A 42 -3.93 0.44 -11.30
N PHE A 43 -3.91 -0.90 -11.42
CA PHE A 43 -5.03 -1.76 -11.00
C PHE A 43 -4.73 -2.65 -9.80
N ASN A 44 -3.62 -2.42 -9.08
CA ASN A 44 -3.16 -3.32 -8.01
C ASN A 44 -3.18 -4.80 -8.43
N ILE A 45 -2.37 -5.16 -9.43
CA ILE A 45 -2.26 -6.55 -9.87
C ILE A 45 -1.18 -7.24 -9.02
N ARG A 46 -1.62 -8.23 -8.22
CA ARG A 46 -0.77 -9.06 -7.35
C ARG A 46 -0.76 -10.54 -7.70
N ALA A 47 -1.86 -11.04 -8.25
CA ALA A 47 -1.96 -12.40 -8.76
C ALA A 47 -2.57 -12.38 -10.16
N ALA A 48 -2.10 -13.25 -11.04
CA ALA A 48 -2.64 -13.48 -12.37
C ALA A 48 -3.01 -14.95 -12.51
N SER A 49 -4.19 -15.24 -13.06
CA SER A 49 -4.67 -16.62 -13.29
C SER A 49 -4.77 -16.88 -14.79
N MET A 50 -4.00 -17.85 -15.26
CA MET A 50 -3.86 -18.22 -16.66
C MET A 50 -4.31 -19.66 -16.87
N SER A 51 -5.60 -19.82 -17.11
CA SER A 51 -6.26 -21.12 -17.32
C SER A 51 -6.09 -21.68 -18.74
N LEU A 52 -4.89 -21.54 -19.31
CA LEU A 52 -4.51 -21.90 -20.67
C LEU A 52 -3.12 -22.56 -20.70
N GLY A 53 -2.82 -23.33 -21.74
CA GLY A 53 -1.52 -23.94 -21.97
C GLY A 53 -1.45 -24.71 -23.30
N GLY A 54 -0.25 -24.82 -23.87
CA GLY A 54 0.05 -25.61 -25.05
C GLY A 54 0.31 -27.09 -24.72
N PRO A 55 0.31 -27.98 -25.73
CA PRO A 55 0.66 -29.40 -25.55
C PRO A 55 2.17 -29.58 -25.34
N GLY A 56 2.59 -30.09 -24.17
CA GLY A 56 4.01 -30.25 -23.83
C GLY A 56 4.83 -31.15 -24.77
N ALA A 57 4.19 -32.00 -25.59
CA ALA A 57 4.88 -32.86 -26.55
C ALA A 57 5.50 -32.13 -27.76
N ILE A 58 5.24 -30.83 -27.95
CA ILE A 58 5.67 -30.05 -29.14
C ILE A 58 6.83 -29.07 -28.81
N GLU A 59 7.13 -28.89 -27.52
CA GLU A 59 7.98 -27.82 -26.95
C GLU A 59 9.46 -27.87 -27.41
N TRP A 60 9.92 -29.03 -27.91
CA TRP A 60 11.28 -29.34 -28.39
C TRP A 60 11.87 -28.44 -29.49
N THR A 61 11.14 -27.48 -30.06
CA THR A 61 11.55 -26.78 -31.30
C THR A 61 11.20 -25.30 -31.44
N SER A 62 10.45 -24.66 -30.53
CA SER A 62 9.98 -23.27 -30.76
C SER A 62 10.60 -22.21 -29.84
N SER A 63 11.16 -21.16 -30.44
CA SER A 63 11.66 -19.98 -29.72
C SER A 63 10.54 -19.11 -29.15
N GLU A 64 9.30 -19.32 -29.59
CA GLU A 64 8.12 -18.60 -29.11
C GLU A 64 7.73 -19.11 -27.72
N GLU A 65 7.73 -20.43 -27.50
CA GLU A 65 7.41 -21.05 -26.21
C GLU A 65 8.42 -20.65 -25.12
N GLU A 66 9.72 -20.72 -25.42
CA GLU A 66 10.77 -20.21 -24.54
C GLU A 66 10.55 -18.72 -24.18
N SER A 67 10.09 -17.92 -25.14
CA SER A 67 9.84 -16.49 -24.92
C SER A 67 8.65 -16.22 -24.00
N VAL A 68 7.57 -17.01 -24.10
CA VAL A 68 6.44 -16.91 -23.16
C VAL A 68 6.84 -17.41 -21.77
N ASN A 69 7.64 -18.48 -21.68
CA ASN A 69 8.16 -18.96 -20.39
C ASN A 69 9.05 -17.92 -19.69
N ARG A 70 9.96 -17.26 -20.43
CA ARG A 70 10.76 -16.13 -19.89
C ARG A 70 9.87 -14.96 -19.45
N MET A 71 8.77 -14.66 -20.17
CA MET A 71 7.84 -13.61 -19.78
C MET A 71 7.04 -13.99 -18.51
N GLY A 72 6.63 -15.25 -18.36
CA GLY A 72 6.00 -15.77 -17.14
C GLY A 72 6.91 -15.68 -15.92
N ASN A 73 8.19 -16.04 -16.07
CA ASN A 73 9.21 -15.84 -15.02
C ASN A 73 9.40 -14.35 -14.70
N ARG A 74 9.41 -13.48 -15.72
CA ARG A 74 9.48 -12.02 -15.52
C ARG A 74 8.28 -11.50 -14.72
N MET A 75 7.04 -11.98 -14.96
CA MET A 75 5.87 -11.58 -14.15
C MET A 75 6.05 -11.92 -12.66
N MET A 76 6.59 -13.11 -12.35
CA MET A 76 6.91 -13.50 -10.97
C MET A 76 7.96 -12.58 -10.35
N ALA A 77 9.05 -12.29 -11.07
CA ALA A 77 10.10 -11.37 -10.61
C ALA A 77 9.61 -9.92 -10.44
N GLU A 78 8.65 -9.48 -11.27
CA GLU A 78 8.03 -8.15 -11.20
C GLU A 78 6.98 -8.00 -10.07
N GLY A 79 6.79 -9.03 -9.24
CA GLY A 79 5.91 -8.98 -8.07
C GLY A 79 4.45 -9.36 -8.34
N ILE A 80 4.19 -10.21 -9.35
CA ILE A 80 2.87 -10.76 -9.69
C ILE A 80 2.90 -12.29 -9.60
N ALA A 81 2.15 -12.89 -8.68
CA ALA A 81 2.00 -14.35 -8.58
C ALA A 81 1.20 -14.92 -9.75
N LEU A 82 1.91 -15.56 -10.68
CA LEU A 82 1.35 -16.13 -11.90
C LEU A 82 0.98 -17.62 -11.68
N PHE A 83 -0.32 -17.89 -11.67
CA PHE A 83 -0.91 -19.22 -11.58
C PHE A 83 -1.28 -19.73 -12.97
N ILE A 84 -0.80 -20.92 -13.35
CA ILE A 84 -1.06 -21.52 -14.67
C ILE A 84 -1.63 -22.93 -14.51
N ALA A 85 -2.61 -23.27 -15.35
CA ALA A 85 -3.19 -24.60 -15.40
C ALA A 85 -2.18 -25.65 -15.90
N ALA A 86 -2.08 -26.81 -15.22
CA ALA A 86 -1.21 -27.90 -15.67
C ALA A 86 -1.61 -28.49 -17.05
N GLY A 87 -2.87 -28.32 -17.46
CA GLY A 87 -3.45 -28.90 -18.68
C GLY A 87 -4.34 -30.11 -18.40
N ASN A 88 -5.11 -30.54 -19.41
CA ASN A 88 -6.15 -31.57 -19.26
C ASN A 88 -5.86 -32.82 -20.12
N ASN A 89 -4.59 -33.18 -20.32
CA ASN A 89 -4.17 -34.24 -21.26
C ASN A 89 -4.10 -35.65 -20.65
N ALA A 90 -4.35 -35.81 -19.33
CA ALA A 90 -4.36 -37.10 -18.61
C ALA A 90 -3.06 -37.94 -18.63
N VAL A 91 -1.96 -37.45 -19.22
CA VAL A 91 -0.72 -38.20 -19.43
C VAL A 91 0.47 -37.49 -18.76
N SER A 92 1.48 -38.27 -18.36
CA SER A 92 2.77 -37.77 -17.85
C SER A 92 3.57 -37.06 -18.96
N ALA A 93 4.43 -36.12 -18.55
CA ALA A 93 5.19 -35.24 -19.43
C ALA A 93 4.30 -34.44 -20.42
N GLN A 94 3.19 -33.88 -19.92
CA GLN A 94 2.25 -33.06 -20.72
C GLN A 94 2.05 -31.63 -20.18
N ILE A 95 2.88 -31.19 -19.23
CA ILE A 95 2.89 -29.82 -18.74
C ILE A 95 3.74 -28.98 -19.70
N GLY A 96 3.09 -28.29 -20.64
CA GLY A 96 3.74 -27.41 -21.62
C GLY A 96 3.62 -25.92 -21.28
N THR A 97 4.21 -25.07 -22.12
CA THR A 97 4.19 -23.61 -22.01
C THR A 97 2.77 -23.03 -21.86
N PRO A 98 2.53 -22.05 -20.96
CA PRO A 98 3.51 -21.43 -20.04
C PRO A 98 3.69 -22.18 -18.71
N GLY A 99 3.01 -23.31 -18.50
CA GLY A 99 3.02 -24.06 -17.24
C GLY A 99 4.33 -24.83 -16.98
N SER A 100 5.19 -24.97 -17.99
CA SER A 100 6.54 -25.53 -17.90
C SER A 100 7.57 -24.56 -17.31
N ALA A 101 7.28 -23.25 -17.28
CA ALA A 101 8.18 -22.23 -16.75
C ALA A 101 8.59 -22.47 -15.29
N GLU A 102 9.82 -22.05 -14.95
CA GLU A 102 10.46 -22.36 -13.68
C GLU A 102 9.79 -21.66 -12.50
N ASP A 103 9.55 -20.35 -12.60
CA ASP A 103 9.12 -19.56 -11.44
C ASP A 103 7.62 -19.66 -11.17
N VAL A 104 6.82 -19.83 -12.23
CA VAL A 104 5.35 -19.79 -12.19
C VAL A 104 4.75 -20.92 -11.34
N ILE A 105 3.54 -20.69 -10.85
CA ILE A 105 2.83 -21.60 -9.97
C ILE A 105 1.89 -22.48 -10.81
N THR A 106 2.36 -23.68 -11.18
CA THR A 106 1.58 -24.61 -12.01
C THR A 106 0.62 -25.41 -11.14
N VAL A 107 -0.67 -25.43 -11.49
CA VAL A 107 -1.77 -25.97 -10.66
C VAL A 107 -2.39 -27.22 -11.30
N GLY A 108 -2.28 -28.35 -10.60
CA GLY A 108 -2.99 -29.60 -10.91
C GLY A 108 -4.44 -29.60 -10.41
N ALA A 109 -5.30 -30.43 -11.02
CA ALA A 109 -6.72 -30.52 -10.68
C ALA A 109 -7.01 -31.72 -9.77
N LEU A 110 -7.68 -31.46 -8.65
CA LEU A 110 -8.23 -32.48 -7.75
C LEU A 110 -9.73 -32.68 -7.98
N ASP A 111 -10.22 -33.83 -7.55
CA ASP A 111 -11.63 -34.08 -7.31
C ASP A 111 -12.06 -33.63 -5.90
N LYS A 112 -13.31 -33.94 -5.50
CA LYS A 112 -13.84 -33.59 -4.17
C LYS A 112 -13.42 -34.56 -3.05
N SER A 113 -12.75 -35.66 -3.41
CA SER A 113 -12.14 -36.65 -2.51
C SER A 113 -10.72 -36.22 -2.08
N GLY A 114 -10.11 -35.29 -2.84
CA GLY A 114 -8.68 -34.97 -2.74
C GLY A 114 -7.80 -35.85 -3.63
N SER A 115 -8.41 -36.70 -4.46
CA SER A 115 -7.74 -37.49 -5.48
C SER A 115 -7.46 -36.64 -6.71
N ILE A 116 -6.36 -36.90 -7.41
CA ILE A 116 -6.05 -36.22 -8.67
C ILE A 116 -7.14 -36.53 -9.71
N ALA A 117 -7.62 -35.50 -10.39
CA ALA A 117 -8.61 -35.66 -11.43
C ALA A 117 -8.00 -36.41 -12.62
N VAL A 118 -8.72 -37.38 -13.17
CA VAL A 118 -8.25 -38.27 -14.26
C VAL A 118 -7.72 -37.53 -15.49
N TYR A 119 -8.19 -36.30 -15.73
CA TYR A 119 -7.74 -35.46 -16.85
C TYR A 119 -6.51 -34.61 -16.53
N SER A 120 -6.12 -34.42 -15.26
CA SER A 120 -5.03 -33.52 -14.90
C SER A 120 -3.72 -33.99 -15.54
N SER A 121 -3.09 -33.11 -16.33
CA SER A 121 -1.74 -33.36 -16.86
C SER A 121 -0.75 -33.50 -15.72
N GLN A 122 0.27 -34.33 -15.95
CA GLN A 122 1.29 -34.67 -14.97
C GLN A 122 2.68 -34.31 -15.54
N GLY A 123 3.62 -34.01 -14.65
CA GLY A 123 5.01 -33.79 -15.01
C GLY A 123 5.74 -35.09 -15.39
N PRO A 124 7.07 -35.06 -15.50
CA PRO A 124 7.91 -33.85 -15.40
C PRO A 124 7.69 -32.89 -16.59
N THR A 125 8.29 -31.70 -16.52
CA THR A 125 8.45 -30.83 -17.73
C THR A 125 9.48 -31.42 -18.70
N GLU A 126 9.61 -30.87 -19.91
CA GLU A 126 10.65 -31.28 -20.87
C GLU A 126 12.07 -31.25 -20.25
N GLU A 127 12.38 -30.18 -19.50
CA GLU A 127 13.66 -30.01 -18.79
C GLU A 127 13.80 -30.89 -17.53
N GLY A 128 12.85 -31.79 -17.26
CA GLY A 128 12.89 -32.68 -16.09
C GLY A 128 12.49 -32.03 -14.76
N ARG A 129 12.03 -30.77 -14.74
CA ARG A 129 11.51 -30.13 -13.52
C ARG A 129 10.24 -30.84 -13.05
N ILE A 130 10.12 -31.00 -11.72
CA ILE A 130 8.91 -31.53 -11.09
C ILE A 130 7.80 -30.48 -11.14
N LYS A 131 6.70 -30.81 -11.81
CA LYS A 131 5.46 -30.02 -11.91
C LYS A 131 4.26 -30.98 -11.86
N PRO A 132 3.04 -30.56 -11.45
CA PRO A 132 2.66 -29.21 -11.01
C PRO A 132 3.38 -28.81 -9.71
N ASN A 133 3.31 -27.54 -9.31
CA ASN A 133 3.82 -27.11 -8.00
C ASN A 133 2.88 -27.54 -6.87
N ILE A 134 1.57 -27.42 -7.12
CA ILE A 134 0.50 -27.66 -6.16
C ILE A 134 -0.73 -28.24 -6.86
N ALA A 135 -1.62 -28.89 -6.13
CA ALA A 135 -2.91 -29.35 -6.62
C ALA A 135 -4.08 -28.68 -5.86
N PHE A 136 -5.14 -28.30 -6.59
CA PHE A 136 -6.31 -27.63 -6.04
C PHE A 136 -7.61 -28.21 -6.62
N ILE A 137 -8.75 -28.03 -5.94
CA ILE A 137 -10.04 -28.57 -6.38
C ILE A 137 -10.41 -28.02 -7.76
N GLY A 138 -10.49 -28.91 -8.76
CA GLY A 138 -10.78 -28.55 -10.15
C GLY A 138 -11.97 -29.31 -10.77
N SER A 139 -12.54 -30.31 -10.08
CA SER A 139 -13.62 -31.14 -10.62
C SER A 139 -15.00 -30.81 -10.03
N ASN A 140 -16.00 -30.69 -10.91
CA ASN A 140 -17.39 -30.36 -10.57
C ASN A 140 -17.51 -29.09 -9.71
N VAL A 141 -16.77 -28.06 -10.10
CA VAL A 141 -16.73 -26.75 -9.44
C VAL A 141 -17.90 -25.91 -9.99
N ASN A 142 -18.77 -25.45 -9.11
CA ASN A 142 -19.84 -24.51 -9.48
C ASN A 142 -19.25 -23.11 -9.64
N ALA A 143 -19.39 -22.52 -10.83
CA ALA A 143 -18.95 -21.18 -11.16
C ALA A 143 -20.11 -20.37 -11.80
N PRO A 144 -20.07 -19.04 -11.80
CA PRO A 144 -21.08 -18.21 -12.47
C PRO A 144 -21.19 -18.57 -13.96
N ASP A 145 -22.42 -18.71 -14.47
CA ASP A 145 -22.68 -19.01 -15.87
C ASP A 145 -22.83 -17.73 -16.69
N TYR A 146 -22.14 -17.65 -17.82
CA TYR A 146 -21.98 -16.40 -18.57
C TYR A 146 -23.32 -15.95 -19.18
N ASN A 147 -23.56 -14.63 -19.17
CA ASN A 147 -24.78 -14.02 -19.75
C ASN A 147 -26.11 -14.50 -19.12
N THR A 148 -26.09 -15.15 -17.95
CA THR A 148 -27.30 -15.57 -17.22
C THR A 148 -27.74 -14.61 -16.12
N GLY A 149 -26.85 -13.71 -15.68
CA GLY A 149 -27.06 -12.77 -14.56
C GLY A 149 -26.98 -13.41 -13.17
N THR A 150 -27.59 -14.57 -12.97
CA THR A 150 -27.65 -15.27 -11.65
C THR A 150 -27.43 -16.79 -11.74
N GLY A 151 -27.21 -17.34 -12.92
CA GLY A 151 -27.00 -18.76 -13.16
C GLY A 151 -25.62 -19.25 -12.71
N TYR A 152 -25.53 -20.54 -12.43
CA TYR A 152 -24.30 -21.23 -12.09
C TYR A 152 -24.20 -22.54 -12.89
N VAL A 153 -23.00 -22.86 -13.36
CA VAL A 153 -22.68 -24.08 -14.08
C VAL A 153 -21.60 -24.86 -13.35
N SER A 154 -21.71 -26.19 -13.32
CA SER A 154 -20.68 -27.08 -12.80
C SER A 154 -19.70 -27.45 -13.92
N LEU A 155 -18.44 -27.01 -13.79
CA LEU A 155 -17.37 -27.29 -14.76
C LEU A 155 -16.24 -28.10 -14.11
N SER A 156 -15.42 -28.74 -14.94
CA SER A 156 -14.26 -29.53 -14.52
C SER A 156 -13.04 -29.24 -15.40
N GLY A 157 -11.89 -29.02 -14.77
CA GLY A 157 -10.63 -28.76 -15.46
C GLY A 157 -9.53 -28.21 -14.53
N THR A 158 -8.27 -28.31 -14.95
CA THR A 158 -7.18 -27.52 -14.34
C THR A 158 -7.44 -26.01 -14.44
N SER A 159 -8.17 -25.59 -15.47
CA SER A 159 -8.76 -24.25 -15.63
C SER A 159 -9.73 -23.83 -14.51
N MET A 160 -10.26 -24.76 -13.70
CA MET A 160 -11.09 -24.44 -12.52
C MET A 160 -10.27 -24.45 -11.23
N ALA A 161 -9.23 -25.30 -11.15
CA ALA A 161 -8.29 -25.35 -10.02
C ALA A 161 -7.44 -24.07 -9.93
N THR A 162 -6.95 -23.58 -11.07
CA THR A 162 -6.04 -22.42 -11.19
C THR A 162 -6.60 -21.12 -10.58
N PRO A 163 -7.84 -20.66 -10.91
CA PRO A 163 -8.42 -19.48 -10.27
C PRO A 163 -8.75 -19.70 -8.78
N GLY A 164 -8.99 -20.94 -8.34
CA GLY A 164 -9.13 -21.26 -6.91
C GLY A 164 -7.83 -21.01 -6.13
N ALA A 165 -6.70 -21.47 -6.67
CA ALA A 165 -5.37 -21.21 -6.11
C ALA A 165 -5.00 -19.71 -6.16
N ALA A 166 -5.30 -19.01 -7.25
CA ALA A 166 -5.07 -17.57 -7.35
C ALA A 166 -5.93 -16.76 -6.35
N GLY A 167 -7.17 -17.20 -6.09
CA GLY A 167 -8.01 -16.62 -5.04
C GLY A 167 -7.46 -16.84 -3.63
N LEU A 168 -6.84 -18.00 -3.37
CA LEU A 168 -6.11 -18.23 -2.11
C LEU A 168 -4.91 -17.28 -1.98
N ALA A 169 -4.15 -17.06 -3.05
CA ALA A 169 -3.06 -16.07 -3.04
C ALA A 169 -3.55 -14.63 -2.74
N ALA A 170 -4.75 -14.26 -3.18
CA ALA A 170 -5.34 -12.97 -2.81
C ALA A 170 -5.62 -12.85 -1.30
N LEU A 171 -6.15 -13.91 -0.66
CA LEU A 171 -6.31 -13.96 0.80
C LEU A 171 -4.96 -13.92 1.53
N MET A 172 -3.95 -14.61 1.00
CA MET A 172 -2.59 -14.60 1.54
C MET A 172 -1.99 -13.19 1.47
N TYR A 173 -2.14 -12.46 0.35
CA TYR A 173 -1.71 -11.07 0.24
C TYR A 173 -2.52 -10.10 1.11
N GLN A 174 -3.79 -10.38 1.39
CA GLN A 174 -4.57 -9.61 2.37
C GLN A 174 -4.04 -9.83 3.79
N ALA A 175 -3.71 -11.07 4.15
CA ALA A 175 -3.13 -11.43 5.45
C ALA A 175 -1.72 -10.87 5.64
N ASN A 176 -0.91 -10.87 4.58
CA ASN A 176 0.42 -10.27 4.58
C ASN A 176 0.78 -9.65 3.21
N PRO A 177 0.62 -8.33 3.05
CA PRO A 177 0.83 -7.65 1.78
C PRO A 177 2.31 -7.41 1.45
N ASP A 178 3.24 -7.80 2.33
CA ASP A 178 4.70 -7.67 2.15
C ASP A 178 5.34 -8.92 1.50
N MET A 179 4.59 -10.02 1.37
CA MET A 179 5.08 -11.24 0.72
C MET A 179 5.36 -11.06 -0.78
N SER A 180 6.44 -11.68 -1.26
CA SER A 180 6.71 -11.84 -2.68
C SER A 180 5.87 -12.98 -3.30
N PRO A 181 5.74 -13.03 -4.64
CA PRO A 181 5.19 -14.20 -5.34
C PRO A 181 5.88 -15.52 -5.02
N PHE A 182 7.17 -15.49 -4.69
CA PHE A 182 7.95 -16.67 -4.31
C PHE A 182 7.59 -17.13 -2.90
N ASP A 183 7.36 -16.23 -1.96
CA ASP A 183 6.88 -16.58 -0.61
C ASP A 183 5.49 -17.22 -0.67
N VAL A 184 4.58 -16.66 -1.48
CA VAL A 184 3.26 -17.28 -1.74
C VAL A 184 3.39 -18.70 -2.27
N ARG A 185 4.24 -18.91 -3.30
CA ARG A 185 4.50 -20.24 -3.86
C ARG A 185 5.05 -21.19 -2.81
N ASN A 186 6.07 -20.77 -2.06
CA ASN A 186 6.74 -21.59 -1.04
C ASN A 186 5.78 -21.95 0.10
N ILE A 187 5.02 -21.00 0.64
CA ILE A 187 4.02 -21.24 1.69
C ILE A 187 2.93 -22.21 1.22
N MET A 188 2.41 -22.04 0.00
CA MET A 188 1.42 -22.98 -0.57
C MET A 188 2.00 -24.39 -0.77
N GLN A 189 3.29 -24.52 -1.07
CA GLN A 189 4.00 -25.81 -1.16
C GLN A 189 4.31 -26.42 0.21
N GLU A 190 4.67 -25.60 1.21
CA GLU A 190 5.06 -26.04 2.55
C GLU A 190 3.86 -26.32 3.48
N THR A 191 2.70 -25.74 3.19
CA THR A 191 1.44 -26.01 3.91
C THR A 191 0.56 -27.07 3.24
N ALA A 192 0.86 -27.48 1.99
CA ALA A 192 0.08 -28.49 1.26
C ALA A 192 0.08 -29.87 1.94
N ILE A 193 -1.08 -30.53 1.99
CA ILE A 193 -1.19 -31.92 2.45
C ILE A 193 -0.53 -32.81 1.41
N TYR A 194 0.61 -33.42 1.76
CA TYR A 194 1.32 -34.33 0.88
C TYR A 194 0.42 -35.51 0.47
N ARG A 195 0.36 -35.76 -0.84
CA ARG A 195 -0.33 -36.92 -1.43
C ARG A 195 0.70 -37.74 -2.23
N PRO A 196 0.83 -39.06 -1.99
CA PRO A 196 1.65 -39.93 -2.82
C PRO A 196 1.10 -39.99 -4.25
N CYS A 197 1.91 -40.38 -5.24
CA CYS A 197 1.46 -40.47 -6.64
C CYS A 197 0.26 -41.41 -6.79
N HIS A 198 0.30 -42.55 -6.09
CA HIS A 198 -0.81 -43.48 -5.97
C HIS A 198 -1.64 -43.18 -4.72
N TYR A 199 -2.81 -42.58 -4.91
CA TYR A 199 -3.73 -42.21 -3.84
C TYR A 199 -5.17 -42.59 -4.22
N ASP A 200 -5.93 -43.16 -3.28
CA ASP A 200 -7.30 -43.71 -3.48
C ASP A 200 -7.44 -44.63 -4.71
N PHE A 201 -6.43 -45.47 -4.96
CA PHE A 201 -6.30 -46.37 -6.12
C PHE A 201 -6.23 -45.69 -7.49
N ALA A 202 -6.09 -44.35 -7.55
CA ALA A 202 -5.81 -43.62 -8.77
C ALA A 202 -4.32 -43.67 -9.13
N ASN A 203 -4.01 -43.64 -10.43
CA ASN A 203 -2.68 -43.67 -11.04
C ASN A 203 -1.79 -44.87 -10.70
N GLU A 204 -0.68 -45.00 -11.44
CA GLU A 204 0.38 -45.97 -11.13
C GLU A 204 1.34 -45.40 -10.07
N PRO A 205 1.93 -46.23 -9.19
CA PRO A 205 2.97 -45.79 -8.27
C PRO A 205 4.19 -45.23 -9.01
N CYS A 206 4.63 -44.04 -8.63
CA CYS A 206 5.81 -43.41 -9.22
C CYS A 206 7.10 -43.83 -8.48
N ALA A 207 8.26 -43.62 -9.09
CA ALA A 207 9.54 -43.99 -8.46
C ALA A 207 9.85 -43.09 -7.24
N GLU A 208 9.32 -41.88 -7.23
CA GLU A 208 9.49 -40.84 -6.22
C GLU A 208 8.85 -41.23 -4.87
N ASP A 209 7.76 -42.00 -4.87
CA ASP A 209 7.11 -42.51 -3.64
C ASP A 209 8.06 -43.44 -2.82
N LEU A 210 9.11 -43.98 -3.45
CA LEU A 210 10.11 -44.84 -2.82
C LEU A 210 11.37 -44.08 -2.33
N ILE A 211 11.46 -42.76 -2.57
CA ILE A 211 12.63 -41.94 -2.23
C ILE A 211 12.34 -41.18 -0.92
N PRO A 212 13.02 -41.48 0.21
CA PRO A 212 12.59 -41.04 1.55
C PRO A 212 12.66 -39.54 1.90
N LYS A 213 12.74 -38.61 0.94
CA LYS A 213 12.99 -37.18 1.26
C LYS A 213 12.45 -36.08 0.35
N ASN A 214 11.77 -36.38 -0.75
CA ASN A 214 11.15 -35.34 -1.58
C ASN A 214 9.63 -35.29 -1.34
N ARG A 215 9.17 -34.26 -0.61
CA ARG A 215 7.74 -33.92 -0.43
C ARG A 215 7.19 -33.26 -1.71
N GLN A 216 7.48 -33.86 -2.86
CA GLN A 216 7.05 -33.38 -4.18
C GLN A 216 7.04 -34.55 -5.17
N ASN A 217 6.04 -34.61 -6.04
CA ASN A 217 5.98 -35.57 -7.13
C ASN A 217 5.30 -35.00 -8.38
N ASN A 218 5.43 -35.70 -9.50
CA ASN A 218 4.95 -35.25 -10.81
C ASN A 218 3.41 -35.29 -10.98
N VAL A 219 2.66 -35.72 -9.97
CA VAL A 219 1.19 -35.86 -10.01
C VAL A 219 0.51 -34.74 -9.22
N TYR A 220 0.85 -34.61 -7.95
CA TYR A 220 0.25 -33.66 -7.00
C TYR A 220 1.15 -32.43 -6.75
N GLY A 221 2.36 -32.40 -7.30
CA GLY A 221 3.37 -31.45 -6.86
C GLY A 221 3.71 -31.69 -5.39
N HIS A 222 3.66 -30.64 -4.59
CA HIS A 222 3.85 -30.72 -3.13
C HIS A 222 2.62 -31.26 -2.37
N GLY A 223 1.45 -31.33 -3.03
CA GLY A 223 0.23 -31.88 -2.45
C GLY A 223 -1.02 -31.03 -2.70
N GLU A 224 -2.07 -31.35 -1.94
CA GLU A 224 -3.32 -30.57 -1.89
C GLU A 224 -3.10 -29.30 -1.08
N THR A 225 -3.18 -28.12 -1.72
CA THR A 225 -3.09 -26.84 -0.98
C THR A 225 -4.37 -26.58 -0.20
N ARG A 226 -4.22 -26.10 1.04
CA ARG A 226 -5.31 -25.87 1.99
C ARG A 226 -5.33 -24.40 2.42
N ALA A 227 -6.50 -23.76 2.27
CA ALA A 227 -6.61 -22.33 2.49
C ALA A 227 -6.35 -21.87 3.94
N PRO A 228 -6.91 -22.50 5.00
CA PRO A 228 -6.65 -22.09 6.38
C PRO A 228 -5.16 -22.12 6.74
N GLU A 229 -4.47 -23.18 6.36
CA GLU A 229 -3.06 -23.42 6.65
C GLU A 229 -2.17 -22.43 5.89
N SER A 230 -2.38 -22.21 4.58
CA SER A 230 -1.61 -21.23 3.81
C SER A 230 -1.84 -19.78 4.24
N VAL A 231 -3.06 -19.40 4.64
CA VAL A 231 -3.37 -18.04 5.12
C VAL A 231 -2.85 -17.82 6.54
N ALA A 232 -2.94 -18.83 7.42
CA ALA A 232 -2.38 -18.74 8.76
C ALA A 232 -0.85 -18.59 8.75
N GLU A 233 -0.16 -19.34 7.90
CA GLU A 233 1.30 -19.20 7.73
C GLU A 233 1.66 -17.82 7.18
N ALA A 234 0.96 -17.35 6.13
CA ALA A 234 1.14 -16.01 5.58
C ALA A 234 0.96 -14.90 6.62
N ALA A 235 -0.10 -14.98 7.44
CA ALA A 235 -0.38 -14.03 8.52
C ALA A 235 0.73 -14.01 9.59
N ASN A 236 1.29 -15.17 9.93
CA ASN A 236 2.31 -15.31 10.97
C ASN A 236 3.76 -15.10 10.47
N TYR A 237 3.97 -14.81 9.19
CA TYR A 237 5.28 -14.74 8.55
C TYR A 237 6.18 -13.59 9.05
N VAL A 238 5.60 -12.49 9.52
CA VAL A 238 6.35 -11.31 10.04
C VAL A 238 6.00 -11.00 11.50
N PHE A 239 4.71 -11.01 11.84
CA PHE A 239 4.18 -10.77 13.18
C PHE A 239 3.26 -11.93 13.57
N GLY A 240 3.16 -12.25 14.87
CA GLY A 240 2.15 -13.21 15.33
C GLY A 240 0.74 -12.67 15.14
N LEU A 241 -0.16 -13.42 14.50
CA LEU A 241 -1.55 -12.99 14.33
C LEU A 241 -2.30 -13.07 15.68
N ASP A 242 -2.74 -11.93 16.20
CA ASP A 242 -3.55 -11.84 17.41
C ASP A 242 -5.02 -11.55 17.06
N MET A 243 -5.86 -12.58 17.15
CA MET A 243 -7.31 -12.49 16.93
C MET A 243 -8.06 -11.72 18.03
N GLY A 244 -7.37 -11.34 19.13
CA GLY A 244 -7.89 -10.42 20.14
C GLY A 244 -7.75 -8.95 19.75
N MET A 245 -6.95 -8.63 18.72
CA MET A 245 -6.83 -7.29 18.16
C MET A 245 -7.67 -7.17 16.89
N ASN A 246 -8.43 -6.09 16.76
CA ASN A 246 -9.24 -5.83 15.58
C ASN A 246 -9.29 -4.33 15.23
N ILE A 247 -9.49 -4.03 13.95
CA ILE A 247 -9.78 -2.69 13.45
C ILE A 247 -11.10 -2.77 12.68
N SER A 248 -12.01 -1.82 12.93
CA SER A 248 -13.28 -1.70 12.21
C SER A 248 -13.45 -0.28 11.68
N LEU A 249 -13.88 -0.16 10.43
CA LEU A 249 -14.17 1.12 9.77
C LEU A 249 -15.47 1.72 10.35
N GLN A 250 -15.43 2.98 10.79
CA GLN A 250 -16.59 3.73 11.28
C GLN A 250 -17.17 4.59 10.15
N TYR A 251 -17.74 3.94 9.13
CA TYR A 251 -18.30 4.62 7.96
C TYR A 251 -19.53 3.91 7.40
N GLU A 252 -20.53 4.68 6.98
CA GLU A 252 -21.76 4.16 6.36
C GLU A 252 -21.50 3.83 4.88
N PRO A 253 -21.79 2.60 4.41
CA PRO A 253 -21.47 2.18 3.05
C PRO A 253 -22.22 3.00 1.99
N THR A 254 -21.47 3.50 1.01
CA THR A 254 -21.96 4.23 -0.17
C THR A 254 -22.49 3.28 -1.24
N MET A 255 -23.11 3.84 -2.29
CA MET A 255 -23.63 3.04 -3.41
C MET A 255 -22.54 2.35 -4.26
N ASP A 256 -21.26 2.73 -4.10
CA ASP A 256 -20.12 2.14 -4.80
C ASP A 256 -19.14 1.40 -3.87
N ASP A 257 -19.55 1.11 -2.62
CA ASP A 257 -18.77 0.40 -1.58
C ASP A 257 -17.38 1.03 -1.30
N LYS A 258 -17.28 2.37 -1.40
CA LYS A 258 -16.05 3.15 -1.14
C LYS A 258 -16.27 4.31 -0.18
N VAL A 259 -15.24 4.61 0.60
CA VAL A 259 -15.17 5.84 1.41
C VAL A 259 -14.75 6.99 0.50
N HIS A 260 -15.61 7.99 0.31
CA HIS A 260 -15.26 9.21 -0.42
C HIS A 260 -14.67 10.21 0.58
N VAL A 261 -13.51 10.78 0.26
CA VAL A 261 -12.76 11.66 1.16
C VAL A 261 -12.30 12.90 0.41
N GLY A 262 -12.84 14.06 0.80
CA GLY A 262 -12.45 15.37 0.31
C GLY A 262 -11.56 16.17 1.26
N PRO A 263 -11.13 17.38 0.86
CA PRO A 263 -10.22 18.20 1.66
C PRO A 263 -10.83 18.62 3.00
N GLY A 264 -10.14 18.31 4.09
CA GLY A 264 -10.62 18.55 5.46
C GLY A 264 -11.47 17.42 6.06
N GLU A 265 -11.73 16.35 5.31
CA GLU A 265 -12.36 15.13 5.82
C GLU A 265 -11.32 14.09 6.27
N GLY A 266 -11.77 13.08 7.00
CA GLY A 266 -10.95 11.95 7.45
C GLY A 266 -11.74 10.65 7.48
N ILE A 267 -11.03 9.54 7.61
CA ILE A 267 -11.60 8.20 7.74
C ILE A 267 -11.35 7.70 9.15
N ASP A 268 -12.43 7.48 9.90
CA ASP A 268 -12.38 7.04 11.28
C ASP A 268 -12.42 5.51 11.39
N TYR A 269 -11.58 4.97 12.27
CA TYR A 269 -11.47 3.55 12.56
C TYR A 269 -11.53 3.32 14.06
N SER A 270 -12.40 2.41 14.50
CA SER A 270 -12.39 1.92 15.89
C SER A 270 -11.43 0.75 16.05
N LEU A 271 -10.61 0.81 17.08
CA LEU A 271 -9.62 -0.17 17.48
C LEU A 271 -10.18 -1.05 18.60
N THR A 272 -9.70 -2.28 18.71
CA THR A 272 -10.06 -3.18 19.81
C THR A 272 -8.85 -4.03 20.19
N GLY A 273 -8.69 -4.28 21.50
CA GLY A 273 -7.57 -5.05 22.03
C GLY A 273 -6.32 -4.18 22.20
N ASP A 274 -6.46 -3.06 22.91
CA ASP A 274 -5.41 -2.15 23.41
C ASP A 274 -4.08 -2.20 22.60
N PRO A 275 -4.08 -1.67 21.37
CA PRO A 275 -2.88 -1.65 20.55
C PRO A 275 -1.82 -0.71 21.12
N VAL A 276 -0.58 -0.92 20.69
CA VAL A 276 0.58 -0.09 21.10
C VAL A 276 0.98 0.85 19.97
N GLU A 277 0.92 0.37 18.74
CA GLU A 277 1.18 1.14 17.53
C GLU A 277 0.08 0.82 16.50
N VAL A 278 -0.37 1.81 15.74
CA VAL A 278 -1.21 1.59 14.55
C VAL A 278 -0.41 1.98 13.33
N GLN A 279 -0.34 1.06 12.37
CA GLN A 279 0.33 1.28 11.10
C GLN A 279 -0.67 1.29 9.97
N TRP A 280 -0.47 2.22 9.04
CA TRP A 280 -1.26 2.31 7.82
C TRP A 280 -0.35 2.48 6.61
N ARG A 281 -0.89 2.20 5.42
CA ARG A 281 -0.29 2.57 4.14
C ARG A 281 -1.33 2.62 3.04
N THR A 282 -1.05 3.43 2.00
CA THR A 282 -1.72 3.23 0.72
C THR A 282 -1.11 2.02 0.02
N TRP A 283 -1.88 1.40 -0.88
CA TRP A 283 -1.40 0.26 -1.65
C TRP A 283 -0.15 0.58 -2.49
N ASP A 284 -0.08 1.80 -3.02
CA ASP A 284 1.02 2.29 -3.86
C ASP A 284 2.36 2.25 -3.12
N MET A 285 2.35 2.35 -1.78
CA MET A 285 3.49 2.20 -0.88
C MET A 285 3.77 0.73 -0.52
N ARG A 286 4.10 -0.12 -1.52
CA ARG A 286 4.35 -1.56 -1.29
C ARG A 286 5.42 -1.87 -0.23
N ASP A 287 6.44 -1.01 -0.10
CA ASP A 287 7.64 -1.28 0.69
C ASP A 287 7.67 -0.56 2.05
N THR A 288 6.64 0.21 2.42
CA THR A 288 6.69 1.06 3.63
C THR A 288 5.33 1.12 4.33
N TRP A 289 5.37 0.86 5.63
CA TRP A 289 4.28 1.13 6.57
C TRP A 289 4.55 2.44 7.31
N MET A 290 3.50 3.21 7.59
CA MET A 290 3.58 4.48 8.31
C MET A 290 2.93 4.33 9.68
N ASP A 291 3.64 4.78 10.71
CA ASP A 291 3.11 4.86 12.07
C ASP A 291 2.14 6.06 12.18
N LEU A 292 0.95 5.85 12.75
CA LEU A 292 0.03 6.94 13.10
C LEU A 292 0.54 7.65 14.36
N VAL A 293 1.27 8.75 14.16
CA VAL A 293 1.99 9.48 15.22
C VAL A 293 1.05 10.11 16.27
N GLU A 294 -0.21 10.34 15.91
CA GLU A 294 -1.22 10.92 16.80
C GLU A 294 -1.91 9.89 17.71
N HIS A 295 -1.63 8.59 17.55
CA HIS A 295 -2.21 7.53 18.38
C HIS A 295 -1.46 7.36 19.70
N ASP A 296 -2.14 7.64 20.82
CA ASP A 296 -1.65 7.38 22.18
C ASP A 296 -2.09 6.00 22.70
N MET A 297 -1.28 5.41 23.58
CA MET A 297 -1.54 4.07 24.14
C MET A 297 -2.89 3.99 24.87
N GLY A 298 -3.80 3.17 24.33
CA GLY A 298 -5.12 2.92 24.92
C GLY A 298 -6.25 3.77 24.32
N GLU A 299 -6.01 4.51 23.25
CA GLU A 299 -7.10 5.07 22.44
C GLU A 299 -7.83 3.97 21.64
N GLU A 300 -9.16 4.07 21.60
CA GLU A 300 -10.02 3.11 20.89
C GLU A 300 -10.45 3.60 19.50
N GLU A 301 -10.00 4.79 19.07
CA GLU A 301 -10.33 5.39 17.77
C GLU A 301 -9.07 6.00 17.13
N VAL A 302 -9.00 5.99 15.80
CA VAL A 302 -7.93 6.61 15.03
C VAL A 302 -8.43 7.09 13.67
N THR A 303 -7.96 8.25 13.22
CA THR A 303 -8.39 8.89 11.97
C THR A 303 -7.24 8.96 10.97
N ILE A 304 -7.50 8.64 9.70
CA ILE A 304 -6.61 8.97 8.58
C ILE A 304 -7.21 10.16 7.82
N THR A 305 -6.56 11.32 7.86
CA THR A 305 -7.06 12.54 7.22
C THR A 305 -6.74 12.60 5.73
N HIS A 306 -7.52 13.37 4.97
CA HIS A 306 -7.24 13.71 3.57
C HIS A 306 -5.83 14.28 3.36
N THR A 307 -5.41 15.21 4.23
CA THR A 307 -4.07 15.81 4.19
C THR A 307 -2.97 14.75 4.30
N MET A 308 -3.11 13.80 5.24
CA MET A 308 -2.15 12.70 5.37
C MET A 308 -2.07 11.80 4.14
N LEU A 309 -3.19 11.59 3.43
CA LEU A 309 -3.23 10.83 2.19
C LEU A 309 -2.57 11.59 1.05
N VAL A 310 -2.95 12.85 0.84
CA VAL A 310 -2.45 13.70 -0.25
C VAL A 310 -0.96 13.99 -0.10
N ASP A 311 -0.48 14.33 1.09
CA ASP A 311 0.95 14.57 1.35
C ASP A 311 1.80 13.34 1.01
N ARG A 312 1.27 12.13 1.21
CA ARG A 312 1.97 10.86 0.93
C ARG A 312 1.89 10.43 -0.53
N LEU A 313 0.74 10.59 -1.16
CA LEU A 313 0.59 10.31 -2.60
C LEU A 313 1.49 11.26 -3.44
N ASN A 314 1.70 12.50 -2.98
CA ASN A 314 2.66 13.45 -3.56
C ASN A 314 4.14 13.00 -3.46
N GLU A 315 4.51 12.13 -2.52
CA GLU A 315 5.89 11.62 -2.40
C GLU A 315 6.20 10.49 -3.41
N LEU A 316 5.19 9.94 -4.08
CA LEU A 316 5.32 8.80 -4.99
C LEU A 316 5.43 9.23 -6.46
N PRO A 317 6.38 8.67 -7.24
CA PRO A 317 6.44 8.93 -8.68
C PRO A 317 5.29 8.22 -9.41
N ASP A 318 4.75 8.88 -10.43
CA ASP A 318 3.75 8.34 -11.37
C ASP A 318 2.42 7.85 -10.75
N VAL A 319 2.05 8.37 -9.57
CA VAL A 319 0.75 8.12 -8.91
C VAL A 319 -0.20 9.29 -9.14
N GLU A 320 -1.44 9.00 -9.55
CA GLU A 320 -2.52 9.99 -9.63
C GLU A 320 -3.14 10.15 -8.23
N ILE A 321 -3.18 11.37 -7.68
CA ILE A 321 -3.62 11.64 -6.29
C ILE A 321 -5.14 11.60 -6.16
N GLU A 322 -5.85 12.04 -7.19
CA GLU A 322 -7.31 12.01 -7.24
C GLU A 322 -7.77 10.70 -7.89
N GLY A 323 -8.65 9.96 -7.24
CA GLY A 323 -9.12 8.68 -7.76
C GLY A 323 -9.24 7.58 -6.73
N ASN A 324 -9.17 6.34 -7.21
CA ASN A 324 -9.42 5.16 -6.39
C ASN A 324 -8.12 4.65 -5.76
N HIS A 325 -8.03 4.71 -4.44
CA HIS A 325 -6.93 4.10 -3.70
C HIS A 325 -7.44 3.00 -2.77
N THR A 326 -6.52 2.23 -2.22
CA THR A 326 -6.82 1.26 -1.15
C THR A 326 -5.85 1.50 0.00
N ILE A 327 -6.40 1.71 1.19
CA ILE A 327 -5.63 1.79 2.43
C ILE A 327 -5.60 0.41 3.07
N LEU A 328 -4.46 0.04 3.63
CA LEU A 328 -4.32 -1.08 4.55
C LEU A 328 -3.94 -0.53 5.93
N LEU A 329 -4.65 -0.98 6.97
CA LEU A 329 -4.34 -0.66 8.37
C LEU A 329 -4.11 -1.95 9.15
N ARG A 330 -3.18 -1.91 10.11
CA ARG A 330 -2.98 -2.95 11.11
C ARG A 330 -2.62 -2.33 12.45
N SER A 331 -3.02 -2.98 13.53
CA SER A 331 -2.57 -2.62 14.87
C SER A 331 -1.51 -3.60 15.35
N ILE A 332 -0.56 -3.12 16.14
CA ILE A 332 0.63 -3.86 16.57
C ILE A 332 0.74 -3.78 18.09
N ARG A 333 1.13 -4.92 18.68
CA ARG A 333 1.32 -5.10 20.11
C ARG A 333 2.52 -6.03 20.33
N GLY A 334 3.70 -5.43 20.47
CA GLY A 334 4.96 -6.17 20.63
C GLY A 334 5.26 -7.05 19.40
N PRO A 335 5.38 -8.38 19.53
CA PRO A 335 5.64 -9.28 18.40
C PRO A 335 4.38 -9.61 17.57
N ASN A 336 3.20 -9.13 17.98
CA ASN A 336 1.92 -9.50 17.38
C ASN A 336 1.29 -8.35 16.59
N ALA A 337 0.46 -8.69 15.60
CA ALA A 337 -0.34 -7.75 14.83
C ALA A 337 -1.79 -8.25 14.66
N SER A 338 -2.73 -7.33 14.41
CA SER A 338 -4.09 -7.66 13.98
C SER A 338 -4.11 -8.23 12.56
N ALA A 339 -5.25 -8.78 12.14
CA ALA A 339 -5.53 -8.89 10.71
C ALA A 339 -5.50 -7.48 10.05
N ASN A 340 -5.07 -7.39 8.79
CA ASN A 340 -5.08 -6.11 8.08
C ASN A 340 -6.52 -5.74 7.70
N MET A 341 -6.98 -4.56 8.14
CA MET A 341 -8.17 -3.92 7.60
C MET A 341 -7.85 -3.36 6.21
N VAL A 342 -8.73 -3.58 5.25
CA VAL A 342 -8.61 -3.07 3.87
C VAL A 342 -9.78 -2.12 3.63
N THR A 343 -9.48 -0.90 3.20
CA THR A 343 -10.50 0.12 2.91
C THR A 343 -10.29 0.66 1.51
N HIS A 344 -11.30 0.52 0.66
CA HIS A 344 -11.31 1.14 -0.67
C HIS A 344 -11.84 2.57 -0.55
N ILE A 345 -11.08 3.51 -1.11
CA ILE A 345 -11.35 4.94 -0.97
C ILE A 345 -11.42 5.63 -2.33
N HIS A 346 -12.10 6.76 -2.37
CA HIS A 346 -12.05 7.71 -3.48
C HIS A 346 -11.58 9.06 -2.95
N VAL A 347 -10.35 9.45 -3.32
CA VAL A 347 -9.74 10.73 -2.92
C VAL A 347 -10.20 11.81 -3.88
N MET A 348 -10.76 12.89 -3.32
CA MET A 348 -11.22 14.07 -4.07
C MET A 348 -10.34 15.27 -3.70
N GLY A 349 -9.83 15.98 -4.71
CA GLY A 349 -8.95 17.14 -4.51
C GLY A 349 -7.50 16.74 -4.21
N SER A 350 -6.59 17.27 -5.02
CA SER A 350 -5.14 17.02 -5.00
C SER A 350 -4.33 17.97 -4.13
N GLU A 351 -4.95 19.01 -3.56
CA GLU A 351 -4.30 19.96 -2.65
C GLU A 351 -4.73 19.68 -1.19
N PRO A 352 -3.77 19.57 -0.24
CA PRO A 352 -4.10 19.52 1.17
C PRO A 352 -4.64 20.88 1.62
N LEU A 353 -5.59 20.90 2.56
CA LEU A 353 -5.92 22.16 3.22
C LEU A 353 -4.72 22.58 4.07
N ILE A 354 -4.06 23.66 3.65
CA ILE A 354 -3.19 24.42 4.54
C ILE A 354 -4.09 24.94 5.64
N ASP A 355 -3.98 24.35 6.83
CA ASP A 355 -4.68 24.86 8.00
C ASP A 355 -4.08 26.22 8.33
N VAL A 356 -4.75 27.28 7.86
CA VAL A 356 -4.42 28.65 8.22
C VAL A 356 -4.83 28.80 9.67
N GLU A 357 -3.90 28.41 10.55
CA GLU A 357 -3.95 28.54 11.99
C GLU A 357 -4.72 29.80 12.34
N GLY A 358 -5.87 29.63 12.99
CA GLY A 358 -7.01 30.56 12.96
C GLY A 358 -6.77 31.92 13.59
N GLY A 359 -5.85 32.70 13.03
CA GLY A 359 -5.59 34.10 13.29
C GLY A 359 -6.86 34.86 12.97
N SER A 360 -7.67 35.04 14.01
CA SER A 360 -9.06 35.49 13.93
C SER A 360 -9.25 36.61 12.90
N GLY A 361 -10.37 36.57 12.17
CA GLY A 361 -10.72 37.59 11.16
C GLY A 361 -10.75 39.04 11.67
N GLN A 362 -10.61 39.26 12.99
CA GLN A 362 -10.25 40.55 13.57
C GLN A 362 -8.98 41.15 12.97
N GLY A 363 -7.96 40.37 12.59
CA GLY A 363 -6.71 40.93 12.04
C GLY A 363 -6.93 41.73 10.76
N MET A 364 -7.67 41.15 9.80
CA MET A 364 -7.96 41.81 8.52
C MET A 364 -9.00 42.94 8.67
N VAL A 365 -9.98 42.78 9.55
CA VAL A 365 -10.97 43.85 9.87
C VAL A 365 -10.33 45.02 10.61
N ALA A 366 -9.37 44.77 11.52
CA ALA A 366 -8.62 45.81 12.21
C ALA A 366 -7.70 46.57 11.25
N ALA A 367 -6.98 45.87 10.36
CA ALA A 367 -6.16 46.49 9.32
C ALA A 367 -7.00 47.39 8.39
N LEU A 368 -8.15 46.90 7.91
CA LEU A 368 -9.07 47.69 7.08
C LEU A 368 -9.64 48.90 7.86
N SER A 369 -10.01 48.72 9.13
CA SER A 369 -10.50 49.82 9.98
C SER A 369 -9.44 50.90 10.20
N PHE A 370 -8.18 50.51 10.38
CA PHE A 370 -7.07 51.44 10.56
C PHE A 370 -6.77 52.25 9.30
N VAL A 371 -6.85 51.62 8.12
CA VAL A 371 -6.73 52.30 6.82
C VAL A 371 -7.89 53.29 6.59
N VAL A 372 -9.13 52.92 6.94
CA VAL A 372 -10.29 53.81 6.84
C VAL A 372 -10.17 55.01 7.79
N LEU A 373 -9.69 54.81 9.02
CA LEU A 373 -9.44 55.90 9.98
C LEU A 373 -8.31 56.83 9.52
N LEU A 374 -7.23 56.29 8.93
CA LEU A 374 -6.16 57.09 8.31
C LEU A 374 -6.68 57.94 7.15
N LEU A 375 -7.47 57.36 6.24
CA LEU A 375 -8.10 58.08 5.13
C LEU A 375 -9.05 59.18 5.62
N ALA A 376 -9.88 58.89 6.63
CA ALA A 376 -10.77 59.89 7.23
C ALA A 376 -9.98 61.03 7.89
N GLY A 377 -8.86 60.72 8.57
CA GLY A 377 -7.96 61.73 9.14
C GLY A 377 -7.31 62.62 8.08
N VAL A 378 -6.84 62.05 6.97
CA VAL A 378 -6.26 62.80 5.84
C VAL A 378 -7.31 63.69 5.16
N ILE A 379 -8.54 63.20 4.95
CA ILE A 379 -9.65 63.98 4.39
C ILE A 379 -10.04 65.13 5.34
N GLY A 380 -10.11 64.86 6.65
CA GLY A 380 -10.37 65.89 7.67
C GLY A 380 -9.28 66.97 7.71
N LEU A 381 -8.01 66.58 7.61
CA LEU A 381 -6.88 67.52 7.52
C LEU A 381 -6.95 68.38 6.25
N LEU A 382 -7.26 67.77 5.10
CA LEU A 382 -7.46 68.49 3.83
C LEU A 382 -8.63 69.48 3.90
N MET A 383 -9.77 69.08 4.47
CA MET A 383 -10.88 70.01 4.70
C MET A 383 -10.51 71.14 5.66
N PHE A 384 -9.75 70.87 6.72
CA PHE A 384 -9.28 71.90 7.65
C PHE A 384 -8.32 72.90 6.98
N ILE A 385 -7.40 72.43 6.13
CA ILE A 385 -6.49 73.29 5.34
C ILE A 385 -7.30 74.15 4.34
N LEU A 386 -8.28 73.57 3.64
CA LEU A 386 -9.15 74.31 2.73
C LEU A 386 -10.01 75.35 3.46
N TYR A 387 -10.58 75.01 4.61
CA TYR A 387 -11.37 75.92 5.45
C TYR A 387 -10.52 77.08 5.99
N ARG A 388 -9.27 76.80 6.39
CA ARG A 388 -8.33 77.82 6.87
C ARG A 388 -7.83 78.73 5.74
N ASN A 389 -7.66 78.21 4.53
CA ASN A 389 -7.33 79.02 3.36
C ASN A 389 -8.53 79.87 2.88
N SER A 390 -9.78 79.41 3.05
CA SER A 390 -10.96 80.24 2.76
C SER A 390 -11.25 81.35 3.78
N THR A 391 -10.56 81.35 4.93
CA THR A 391 -10.71 82.35 6.00
C THR A 391 -9.49 83.27 6.17
N LEU A 392 -8.54 83.24 5.22
CA LEU A 392 -7.33 84.07 5.21
C LEU A 392 -7.16 84.88 3.92
N ASP A 393 -8.23 85.53 3.46
CA ASP A 393 -8.13 86.66 2.52
C ASP A 393 -8.57 87.97 3.20
N SER A 394 -7.69 88.46 4.09
CA SER A 394 -7.81 89.75 4.77
C SER A 394 -6.43 90.20 5.28
N ASN A 395 -5.80 91.09 4.49
CA ASN A 395 -4.69 92.01 4.82
C ASN A 395 -4.30 92.10 6.33
N HIS A 396 -3.03 92.11 6.77
CA HIS A 396 -2.03 93.13 6.41
C HIS A 396 -0.68 92.95 7.18
N ARG A 397 0.45 93.35 6.55
CA ARG A 397 1.72 93.91 7.11
C ARG A 397 2.78 93.09 7.90
N ILE A 398 3.99 93.06 7.29
CA ILE A 398 5.31 93.58 7.76
C ILE A 398 6.00 93.03 9.03
N GLY A 399 7.30 92.70 8.89
CA GLY A 399 8.30 92.47 9.96
C GLY A 399 8.95 91.09 9.83
N ASP A 400 10.13 90.89 9.24
CA ASP A 400 11.49 91.43 9.45
C ASP A 400 12.35 90.66 10.50
N PHE A 401 13.60 90.42 10.11
CA PHE A 401 14.81 90.03 10.87
C PHE A 401 14.84 88.88 11.92
N SER A 402 15.60 87.83 11.54
CA SER A 402 16.86 87.40 12.21
C SER A 402 16.90 86.47 13.45
N ALA A 403 17.65 85.37 13.24
CA ALA A 403 18.60 84.69 14.14
C ALA A 403 18.26 84.36 15.61
N LYS A 404 18.47 83.08 15.97
CA LYS A 404 19.68 82.70 16.76
C LYS A 404 19.98 81.19 16.78
N VAL A 405 21.24 80.90 17.13
CA VAL A 405 21.87 79.59 17.38
C VAL A 405 22.07 79.44 18.91
N GLN A 406 22.48 78.24 19.38
CA GLN A 406 22.98 77.92 20.73
C GLN A 406 21.90 77.78 21.85
N ASP A 407 22.06 76.95 22.90
CA ASP A 407 23.10 75.94 23.23
C ASP A 407 22.58 74.93 24.31
N SER A 408 23.40 73.91 24.61
CA SER A 408 23.50 73.19 25.91
C SER A 408 22.31 72.29 26.35
N SER A 409 22.48 70.97 26.52
CA SER A 409 23.07 70.23 27.67
C SER A 409 22.17 70.21 28.92
N SER A 410 21.97 69.13 29.69
CA SER A 410 22.90 68.04 30.06
C SER A 410 22.19 66.97 30.94
N HIS A 411 22.89 65.86 31.25
CA HIS A 411 22.52 64.77 32.20
C HIS A 411 21.31 63.90 31.79
N ASP A 412 21.19 62.59 32.03
CA ASP A 412 22.08 61.52 32.55
C ASP A 412 21.42 60.16 32.24
N ALA A 413 22.03 58.96 32.26
CA ALA A 413 23.42 58.50 32.49
C ALA A 413 23.58 57.07 31.90
N ASN A 414 24.76 56.44 32.09
CA ASN A 414 25.05 55.00 31.97
C ASN A 414 24.66 54.25 30.67
N LEU A 415 25.61 54.20 29.72
CA LEU A 415 25.78 53.05 28.83
C LEU A 415 27.24 53.00 28.34
N LEU A 416 28.10 52.33 29.11
CA LEU A 416 29.41 51.90 28.62
C LEU A 416 29.74 50.51 29.13
N ASP A 417 30.00 49.65 28.14
CA ASP A 417 30.92 48.52 28.16
C ASP A 417 30.68 47.36 29.15
N THR A 418 30.53 46.15 28.59
CA THR A 418 31.43 45.02 28.88
C THR A 418 31.20 43.96 27.80
N PHE A 419 32.09 43.94 26.80
CA PHE A 419 32.36 42.71 26.05
C PHE A 419 32.78 41.59 27.03
N GLN A 420 32.34 40.35 26.76
CA GLN A 420 32.62 39.12 27.53
C GLN A 420 31.95 38.97 28.91
N THR A 421 30.82 38.25 28.96
CA THR A 421 30.77 36.99 29.74
C THR A 421 29.66 36.05 29.25
N LYS A 422 29.91 34.73 29.38
CA LYS A 422 29.01 33.57 29.13
C LYS A 422 29.17 32.78 27.82
N LEU A 423 30.42 32.50 27.46
CA LEU A 423 30.80 31.10 27.26
C LEU A 423 30.72 30.41 28.63
N ASN A 424 29.57 29.79 28.94
CA ASN A 424 29.40 28.68 29.88
C ASN A 424 27.90 28.42 30.08
N ASN A 425 27.38 27.45 29.33
CA ASN A 425 26.43 26.48 29.85
C ASN A 425 26.53 25.23 28.97
N SER A 426 27.23 24.21 29.45
CA SER A 426 27.08 22.85 28.94
C SER A 426 25.70 22.34 29.38
N GLN A 427 24.67 22.67 28.62
CA GLN A 427 23.39 21.95 28.75
C GLN A 427 23.55 20.59 28.07
N THR A 428 23.99 19.62 28.86
CA THR A 428 23.62 18.23 28.65
C THR A 428 22.10 18.15 28.81
N GLY A 429 21.37 18.23 27.70
CA GLY A 429 19.93 18.03 27.72
C GLY A 429 19.62 16.65 28.26
N SER A 430 18.68 16.55 29.19
CA SER A 430 18.21 15.25 29.67
C SER A 430 17.36 14.58 28.59
N VAL A 431 17.18 13.27 28.69
CA VAL A 431 16.29 12.50 27.80
C VAL A 431 14.88 13.12 27.75
N ALA A 432 14.42 13.68 28.88
CA ALA A 432 13.11 14.33 28.99
C ALA A 432 13.02 15.65 28.20
N ASP A 433 14.11 16.42 28.11
CA ASP A 433 14.14 17.67 27.34
C ASP A 433 13.95 17.36 25.84
N TYR A 434 14.73 16.42 25.30
CA TYR A 434 14.65 16.02 23.89
C TYR A 434 13.38 15.22 23.54
N ALA A 435 12.77 14.51 24.50
CA ALA A 435 11.51 13.80 24.27
C ALA A 435 10.34 14.75 23.93
N SER A 436 10.33 15.96 24.51
CA SER A 436 9.28 16.96 24.27
C SER A 436 9.37 17.67 22.92
N MET A 437 10.50 17.57 22.22
CA MET A 437 10.75 18.24 20.94
C MET A 437 10.13 17.49 19.75
N THR A 438 9.80 18.23 18.70
CA THR A 438 9.37 17.68 17.40
C THR A 438 10.55 17.07 16.63
N VAL A 439 10.25 16.22 15.65
CA VAL A 439 11.29 15.62 14.78
C VAL A 439 12.04 16.70 13.97
N ALA A 440 11.38 17.80 13.60
CA ALA A 440 12.02 18.92 12.91
C ALA A 440 13.07 19.61 13.80
N GLU A 441 12.70 19.96 15.03
CA GLU A 441 13.62 20.61 15.98
C GLU A 441 14.79 19.69 16.36
N LEU A 442 14.54 18.40 16.57
CA LEU A 442 15.60 17.41 16.82
C LEU A 442 16.60 17.32 15.65
N LYS A 443 16.11 17.38 14.41
CA LYS A 443 16.95 17.39 13.20
C LYS A 443 17.77 18.67 13.10
N ASP A 444 17.20 19.83 13.41
CA ASP A 444 17.94 21.10 13.41
C ASP A 444 19.00 21.16 14.53
N VAL A 445 18.72 20.61 15.72
CA VAL A 445 19.72 20.46 16.78
C VAL A 445 20.86 19.53 16.34
N LEU A 446 20.56 18.35 15.77
CA LEU A 446 21.57 17.43 15.23
C LEU A 446 22.42 18.08 14.12
N LYS A 447 21.77 18.82 13.21
CA LYS A 447 22.41 19.58 12.13
C LYS A 447 23.31 20.70 12.67
N SER A 448 22.92 21.37 13.76
CA SER A 448 23.75 22.37 14.44
C SER A 448 25.00 21.77 15.09
N LYS A 449 24.94 20.49 15.49
CA LYS A 449 26.04 19.70 16.06
C LYS A 449 26.87 18.93 15.02
N GLY A 450 26.49 18.97 13.73
CA GLY A 450 27.15 18.21 12.68
C GLY A 450 26.92 16.69 12.73
N LEU A 451 25.88 16.24 13.43
CA LEU A 451 25.55 14.82 13.62
C LEU A 451 24.56 14.31 12.56
N PRO A 452 24.51 12.98 12.28
CA PRO A 452 23.57 12.40 11.32
C PRO A 452 22.10 12.60 11.74
N PHE A 453 21.35 13.34 10.93
CA PHE A 453 19.96 13.76 11.20
C PHE A 453 18.87 12.91 10.50
N SER A 454 19.23 11.75 9.97
CA SER A 454 18.31 10.76 9.38
C SER A 454 17.96 9.66 10.37
N GLY A 455 16.67 9.41 10.64
CA GLY A 455 16.24 8.36 11.57
C GLY A 455 14.86 8.61 12.18
N ARG A 456 14.36 7.65 12.97
CA ARG A 456 13.13 7.77 13.76
C ARG A 456 13.36 8.66 15.00
N LYS A 457 12.30 9.24 15.58
CA LYS A 457 12.40 10.16 16.74
C LYS A 457 13.26 9.59 17.89
N ALA A 458 13.07 8.31 18.23
CA ALA A 458 13.86 7.62 19.24
C ALA A 458 15.37 7.59 18.94
N GLU A 459 15.77 7.32 17.68
CA GLU A 459 17.18 7.29 17.26
C GLU A 459 17.81 8.69 17.28
N LEU A 460 17.04 9.73 16.94
CA LEU A 460 17.50 11.12 16.99
C LEU A 460 17.74 11.57 18.43
N ILE A 461 16.83 11.22 19.35
CA ILE A 461 16.98 11.44 20.79
C ILE A 461 18.18 10.65 21.33
N GLU A 462 18.30 9.36 21.00
CA GLU A 462 19.41 8.52 21.44
C GLU A 462 20.77 9.13 21.06
N ARG A 463 20.93 9.58 19.81
CA ARG A 463 22.16 10.24 19.33
C ARG A 463 22.47 11.54 20.08
N LEU A 464 21.45 12.33 20.44
CA LEU A 464 21.63 13.54 21.25
C LEU A 464 21.97 13.24 22.71
N THR A 465 21.51 12.11 23.25
CA THR A 465 21.76 11.70 24.64
C THR A 465 23.06 10.90 24.84
N ASN A 466 23.58 10.26 23.79
CA ASN A 466 24.84 9.50 23.81
C ASN A 466 26.09 10.36 23.50
N GLU A 467 25.93 11.66 23.24
CA GLU A 467 27.02 12.61 23.06
C GLU A 467 27.63 13.01 24.42
N LYS A 468 28.87 12.58 24.69
CA LYS A 468 29.66 12.92 25.88
C LYS A 468 30.84 13.82 25.54
#